data_AF-Q1G5Q0-F1
#
_entry.id   AF-Q1G5Q0-F1
#
_cell.length_a   1.000
_cell.length_b   1.000
_cell.length_c   1.000
_cell.angle_alpha   90.00
_cell.angle_beta   90.00
_cell.angle_gamma   90.00
#
_symmetry.space_group_name_H-M   'P 1'
#
loop_
_entity.id
_entity.type
_entity.pdbx_description
1 polymer ?
#
loop_
_entity_poly.entity_id
_entity_poly.type
_entity_poly.pdbx_seq_one_letter_code
_entity_poly.pdbx_strand_id
1 'polypeptide(L)'
;LLAAAGYRGVIRVIDIEQNEAVGNYIGHGQAINELKFHPHKLQLLLSGSKDHAIRLWNIQSHVCIAILGGVEGHRDEVLSIDFNMRGDRIVSSGMDHSLKLWCLNTPEFHHKIELSNTFSQEKSTLPFPTVT
;
A
#
# COMPACT_ATOMS: atom_id res chain seq x y z
N LEU A 1 11.58 8.77 -7.97
CA LEU A 1 11.47 7.83 -6.83
C LEU A 1 11.58 6.39 -7.32
N LEU A 2 12.36 5.57 -6.62
CA LEU A 2 12.41 4.11 -6.77
C LEU A 2 11.84 3.48 -5.50
N ALA A 3 10.94 2.50 -5.64
CA ALA A 3 10.48 1.68 -4.53
C ALA A 3 10.97 0.24 -4.72
N ALA A 4 11.51 -0.36 -3.67
CA ALA A 4 11.98 -1.73 -3.67
C ALA A 4 11.53 -2.46 -2.41
N ALA A 5 11.16 -3.73 -2.56
CA ALA A 5 10.80 -4.63 -1.47
C ALA A 5 11.18 -6.06 -1.81
N GLY A 6 11.02 -6.99 -0.87
CA GLY A 6 11.30 -8.41 -1.07
C GLY A 6 11.11 -9.21 0.21
N TYR A 7 11.93 -10.24 0.41
CA TYR A 7 11.81 -11.21 1.51
C TYR A 7 11.72 -10.61 2.92
N ARG A 8 12.30 -9.43 3.15
CA ARG A 8 12.31 -8.80 4.48
C ARG A 8 10.98 -8.18 4.89
N GLY A 9 10.00 -8.07 3.98
CA GLY A 9 8.71 -7.43 4.27
C GLY A 9 8.81 -5.91 4.49
N VAL A 10 9.93 -5.30 4.10
CA VAL A 10 10.19 -3.86 4.23
C VAL A 10 10.25 -3.23 2.84
N ILE A 11 9.49 -2.17 2.65
CA ILE A 11 9.56 -1.33 1.46
C ILE A 11 10.58 -0.22 1.71
N ARG A 12 11.49 -0.02 0.78
CA ARG A 12 12.42 1.11 0.77
C ARG A 12 12.07 2.01 -0.40
N VAL A 13 11.87 3.30 -0.13
CA VAL A 13 11.67 4.32 -1.16
C VAL A 13 12.90 5.22 -1.17
N ILE A 14 13.46 5.41 -2.36
CA ILE A 14 14.71 6.14 -2.58
C ILE A 14 14.46 7.22 -3.64
N ASP A 15 14.96 8.43 -3.39
CA ASP A 15 15.09 9.44 -4.42
C ASP A 15 16.33 9.12 -5.25
N ILE A 16 16.13 8.86 -6.54
CA ILE A 16 17.22 8.43 -7.44
C ILE A 16 18.14 9.61 -7.78
N GLU A 17 17.60 10.83 -7.85
CA GLU A 17 18.38 12.00 -8.26
C GLU A 17 19.33 12.43 -7.14
N GLN A 18 18.84 12.40 -5.90
CA GLN A 18 19.63 12.75 -4.71
C GLN A 18 20.39 11.55 -4.12
N ASN A 19 20.03 10.32 -4.53
CA ASN A 19 20.50 9.07 -3.93
C ASN A 19 20.25 9.00 -2.40
N GLU A 20 19.12 9.55 -1.96
CA GLU A 20 18.72 9.62 -0.55
C GLU A 20 17.52 8.73 -0.26
N ALA A 21 17.49 8.14 0.94
CA ALA A 21 16.34 7.35 1.39
C ALA A 21 15.20 8.29 1.78
N VAL A 22 14.06 8.16 1.10
CA VAL A 22 12.81 8.88 1.43
C VAL A 22 12.14 8.24 2.65
N GLY A 23 12.15 6.92 2.74
CA GLY A 23 11.55 6.24 3.89
C GLY A 23 11.58 4.71 3.81
N ASN A 24 11.42 4.09 4.98
CA ASN A 24 11.22 2.66 5.14
C ASN A 24 9.79 2.40 5.64
N TYR A 25 9.06 1.53 4.96
CA TYR A 25 7.68 1.18 5.31
C TYR A 25 7.67 -0.25 5.81
N ILE A 26 7.32 -0.40 7.08
CA ILE A 26 7.26 -1.66 7.80
C ILE A 26 5.81 -1.89 8.18
N GLY A 27 5.31 -3.10 7.97
CA GLY A 27 3.97 -3.48 8.39
C GLY A 27 3.52 -4.82 7.84
N HIS A 28 4.02 -5.22 6.67
CA HIS A 28 3.83 -6.60 6.21
C HIS A 28 4.57 -7.57 7.13
N GLY A 29 3.89 -8.67 7.48
CA GLY A 29 4.44 -9.71 8.35
C GLY A 29 5.34 -10.70 7.62
N GLN A 30 5.31 -10.70 6.28
CA GLN A 30 6.08 -11.60 5.42
C GLN A 30 6.61 -10.88 4.17
N ALA A 31 7.21 -11.65 3.26
CA ALA A 31 7.78 -11.16 2.01
C ALA A 31 6.76 -10.36 1.18
N ILE A 32 7.24 -9.28 0.55
CA ILE A 32 6.46 -8.49 -0.40
C ILE A 32 6.81 -8.97 -1.80
N ASN A 33 5.79 -9.39 -2.55
CA ASN A 33 5.93 -9.99 -3.87
C ASN A 33 5.85 -8.93 -4.98
N GLU A 34 5.04 -7.89 -4.81
CA GLU A 34 4.88 -6.84 -5.82
C GLU A 34 4.60 -5.46 -5.20
N LEU A 35 5.06 -4.43 -5.91
CA LEU A 35 4.82 -3.02 -5.63
C LEU A 35 4.25 -2.32 -6.86
N LYS A 36 3.30 -1.41 -6.68
CA LYS A 36 2.79 -0.54 -7.76
C LYS A 36 2.57 0.89 -7.25
N PHE A 37 3.14 1.87 -7.95
CA PHE A 37 2.73 3.25 -7.76
C PHE A 37 1.35 3.48 -8.38
N HIS A 38 0.55 4.34 -7.76
CA HIS A 38 -0.72 4.75 -8.32
C HIS A 38 -0.51 5.55 -9.63
N PRO A 39 -1.33 5.34 -10.68
CA PRO A 39 -1.09 5.90 -12.02
C PRO A 39 -1.10 7.43 -12.10
N HIS A 40 -1.79 8.10 -11.16
CA HIS A 40 -1.93 9.56 -11.14
C HIS A 40 -1.46 10.25 -9.85
N LYS A 41 -1.10 9.49 -8.81
CA LYS A 41 -0.84 10.03 -7.46
C LYS A 41 0.46 9.43 -6.96
N LEU A 42 1.57 10.11 -7.21
CA LEU A 42 2.92 9.59 -6.92
C LEU A 42 3.14 9.29 -5.43
N GLN A 43 2.39 9.93 -4.53
CA GLN A 43 2.48 9.64 -3.10
C GLN A 43 1.81 8.33 -2.69
N LEU A 44 1.04 7.68 -3.56
CA LEU A 44 0.35 6.43 -3.23
C LEU A 44 1.10 5.23 -3.79
N LEU A 45 1.44 4.31 -2.90
CA LEU A 45 2.13 3.06 -3.22
C LEU A 45 1.31 1.87 -2.73
N LEU A 46 1.14 0.88 -3.58
CA LEU A 46 0.46 -0.38 -3.28
C LEU A 46 1.49 -1.49 -3.11
N SER A 47 1.27 -2.39 -2.15
CA SER A 47 2.11 -3.58 -1.94
C SER A 47 1.27 -4.83 -1.73
N GLY A 48 1.64 -5.93 -2.40
CA GLY A 48 1.05 -7.26 -2.24
C GLY A 48 2.06 -8.22 -1.61
N SER A 49 1.62 -9.02 -0.65
CA SER A 49 2.51 -9.76 0.25
C SER A 49 2.08 -11.20 0.51
N LYS A 50 3.06 -12.00 0.91
CA LYS A 50 2.92 -13.36 1.40
C LYS A 50 2.15 -13.46 2.72
N ASP A 51 1.92 -12.34 3.42
CA ASP A 51 1.03 -12.28 4.60
C ASP A 51 -0.47 -12.22 4.24
N HIS A 52 -0.81 -12.51 2.97
CA HIS A 52 -2.15 -12.58 2.40
C HIS A 52 -2.86 -11.22 2.31
N ALA A 53 -2.16 -10.13 2.64
CA ALA A 53 -2.71 -8.79 2.62
C ALA A 53 -2.13 -7.96 1.48
N ILE A 54 -2.91 -6.97 1.07
CA ILE A 54 -2.47 -5.86 0.22
C ILE A 54 -2.49 -4.61 1.09
N ARG A 55 -1.51 -3.72 0.94
CA ARG A 55 -1.47 -2.46 1.68
C ARG A 55 -1.34 -1.27 0.76
N LEU A 56 -2.07 -0.21 1.07
CA LEU A 56 -1.97 1.09 0.41
C LEU A 56 -1.28 2.07 1.34
N TRP A 57 -0.20 2.67 0.87
CA TRP A 57 0.66 3.57 1.62
C TRP A 57 0.59 4.98 1.05
N ASN A 58 0.55 5.99 1.93
CA ASN A 58 0.95 7.34 1.59
C ASN A 58 2.43 7.51 1.94
N ILE A 59 3.27 7.62 0.92
CA ILE A 59 4.72 7.76 1.08
C ILE A 59 5.17 9.18 1.44
N GLN A 60 4.31 10.18 1.27
CA GLN A 60 4.61 11.56 1.67
C GLN A 60 4.45 11.73 3.18
N SER A 61 3.45 11.09 3.78
CA SER A 61 3.15 11.18 5.22
C SER A 61 3.55 9.96 6.04
N HIS A 62 4.16 8.96 5.39
CA HIS A 62 4.61 7.71 6.01
C HIS A 62 3.49 6.94 6.73
N VAL A 63 2.33 6.86 6.08
CA VAL A 63 1.12 6.26 6.65
C VAL A 63 0.64 5.07 5.83
N CYS A 64 0.22 4.00 6.51
CA CYS A 64 -0.61 2.95 5.91
C CYS A 64 -2.06 3.44 5.87
N ILE A 65 -2.60 3.72 4.68
CA ILE A 65 -3.97 4.19 4.50
C ILE A 65 -4.95 3.03 4.67
N ALA A 66 -4.63 1.88 4.09
CA ALA A 66 -5.51 0.72 4.08
C ALA A 66 -4.75 -0.61 4.04
N ILE A 67 -5.38 -1.63 4.61
CA ILE A 67 -5.00 -3.03 4.58
C ILE A 67 -6.19 -3.76 3.95
N LEU A 68 -6.02 -4.30 2.74
CA LEU A 68 -7.06 -5.07 2.05
C LEU A 68 -6.77 -6.55 2.33
N GLY A 69 -7.63 -7.18 3.14
CA GLY A 69 -7.43 -8.54 3.60
C GLY A 69 -8.58 -9.04 4.47
N GLY A 70 -8.27 -9.80 5.53
CA GLY A 70 -9.27 -10.30 6.47
C GLY A 70 -10.03 -11.52 5.96
N VAL A 71 -11.27 -11.71 6.45
CA VAL A 71 -12.08 -12.90 6.20
C VAL A 71 -12.38 -13.10 4.71
N GLU A 72 -12.64 -12.01 4.00
CA GLU A 72 -12.93 -12.01 2.55
C GLU A 72 -11.68 -11.72 1.70
N GLY A 73 -10.51 -11.60 2.34
CA GLY A 73 -9.21 -11.38 1.70
C GLY A 73 -8.67 -12.59 0.97
N HIS A 74 -7.42 -12.48 0.49
CA HIS A 74 -6.70 -13.64 -0.01
C HIS A 74 -6.47 -14.64 1.12
N ARG A 75 -6.56 -15.94 0.82
CA ARG A 75 -6.37 -17.03 1.78
C ARG A 75 -4.96 -17.62 1.75
N ASP A 76 -4.15 -17.14 0.83
CA ASP A 76 -2.75 -17.52 0.63
C ASP A 76 -2.00 -16.30 0.04
N GLU A 77 -0.72 -16.46 -0.33
CA GLU A 77 0.16 -15.38 -0.77
C GLU A 77 -0.47 -14.52 -1.89
N VAL A 78 -0.40 -13.20 -1.74
CA VAL A 78 -0.70 -12.30 -2.85
C VAL A 78 0.50 -12.29 -3.79
N LEU A 79 0.30 -12.73 -5.03
CA LEU A 79 1.37 -12.87 -6.02
C LEU A 79 1.53 -11.62 -6.87
N SER A 80 0.40 -11.02 -7.25
CA SER A 80 0.40 -9.84 -8.11
C SER A 80 -0.74 -8.90 -7.83
N ILE A 81 -0.48 -7.61 -8.03
CA ILE A 81 -1.40 -6.49 -7.82
C ILE A 81 -1.29 -5.50 -8.98
N ASP A 82 -2.40 -4.89 -9.36
CA ASP A 82 -2.40 -3.78 -10.32
C ASP A 82 -3.53 -2.79 -10.09
N PHE A 83 -3.28 -1.53 -10.46
CA PHE A 83 -4.32 -0.51 -10.55
C PHE A 83 -5.00 -0.56 -11.91
N ASN A 84 -6.30 -0.25 -11.96
CA ASN A 84 -6.87 0.14 -13.24
C ASN A 84 -6.29 1.49 -13.71
N MET A 85 -6.50 1.84 -14.98
CA MET A 85 -5.95 3.09 -15.53
C MET A 85 -6.38 4.36 -14.78
N ARG A 86 -7.56 4.36 -14.16
CA ARG A 86 -8.06 5.50 -13.36
C ARG A 86 -7.48 5.54 -11.94
N GLY A 87 -6.88 4.45 -11.47
CA GLY A 87 -6.36 4.30 -10.11
C GLY A 87 -7.43 4.14 -9.03
N ASP A 88 -8.70 3.96 -9.41
CA ASP A 88 -9.82 3.89 -8.47
C ASP A 88 -10.25 2.44 -8.15
N ARG A 89 -9.63 1.46 -8.80
CA ARG A 89 -9.79 0.02 -8.54
C ARG A 89 -8.44 -0.67 -8.50
N ILE A 90 -8.35 -1.72 -7.69
CA ILE A 90 -7.21 -2.63 -7.64
C ILE A 90 -7.70 -4.03 -8.03
N VAL A 91 -6.94 -4.72 -8.87
CA VAL A 91 -7.06 -6.17 -9.07
C VAL A 91 -5.88 -6.84 -8.40
N SER A 92 -6.13 -7.96 -7.72
CA SER A 92 -5.09 -8.78 -7.12
C SER A 92 -5.28 -10.25 -7.46
N SER A 93 -4.17 -10.98 -7.51
CA SER A 93 -4.11 -12.43 -7.71
C SER A 93 -3.27 -13.08 -6.61
N GLY A 94 -3.60 -14.32 -6.25
CA GLY A 94 -2.90 -15.04 -5.19
C GLY A 94 -2.73 -16.53 -5.43
N MET A 95 -1.95 -17.16 -4.55
CA MET A 95 -1.74 -18.61 -4.49
C MET A 95 -3.02 -19.39 -4.12
N ASP A 96 -4.06 -18.69 -3.65
CA ASP A 96 -5.40 -19.25 -3.42
C ASP A 96 -6.22 -19.42 -4.70
N HIS A 97 -5.59 -19.22 -5.86
CA HIS A 97 -6.18 -19.33 -7.20
C HIS A 97 -7.33 -18.34 -7.45
N SER A 98 -7.43 -17.28 -6.64
CA SER A 98 -8.45 -16.26 -6.80
C SER A 98 -7.92 -14.98 -7.44
N LEU A 99 -8.83 -14.29 -8.13
CA LEU A 99 -8.69 -12.88 -8.48
C LEU A 99 -9.67 -12.07 -7.63
N LYS A 100 -9.21 -10.98 -7.04
CA LYS A 100 -10.05 -10.10 -6.21
C LYS A 100 -10.02 -8.68 -6.76
N LEU A 101 -11.18 -8.03 -6.75
CA LEU A 101 -11.37 -6.65 -7.16
C LEU A 101 -11.67 -5.80 -5.93
N TRP A 102 -10.91 -4.73 -5.73
CA TRP A 102 -11.05 -3.82 -4.61
C TRP A 102 -11.46 -2.43 -5.10
N CYS A 103 -12.53 -1.88 -4.51
CA CYS A 103 -13.05 -0.56 -4.87
C CYS A 103 -12.48 0.52 -3.96
N LEU A 104 -11.67 1.43 -4.52
CA LEU A 104 -11.14 2.59 -3.79
C LEU A 104 -12.00 3.84 -3.98
N ASN A 105 -12.98 3.83 -4.89
CA ASN A 105 -13.88 4.96 -5.11
C ASN A 105 -15.04 4.97 -4.09
N THR A 106 -14.70 4.93 -2.81
CA THR A 106 -15.67 5.09 -1.71
C THR A 106 -15.37 6.38 -0.94
N PRO A 107 -16.38 7.04 -0.35
CA PRO A 107 -16.16 8.25 0.46
C PRO A 107 -15.13 8.03 1.58
N GLU A 108 -15.11 6.83 2.17
CA GLU A 108 -14.15 6.46 3.21
C GLU A 108 -12.71 6.50 2.69
N PHE A 109 -12.41 5.88 1.55
CA PHE A 109 -11.07 5.89 0.96
C PHE A 109 -10.62 7.30 0.58
N HIS A 110 -11.50 8.10 -0.04
CA HIS A 110 -11.19 9.49 -0.38
C HIS A 110 -10.86 10.31 0.86
N HIS A 111 -11.70 10.25 1.90
CA HIS A 111 -11.47 10.94 3.15
C HIS A 111 -10.17 10.50 3.84
N LYS A 112 -9.84 9.20 3.82
CA LYS A 112 -8.58 8.69 4.39
C LYS A 112 -7.36 9.16 3.63
N ILE A 113 -7.43 9.23 2.30
CA ILE A 113 -6.35 9.79 1.49
C ILE A 113 -6.15 11.27 1.84
N GLU A 114 -7.22 12.05 1.91
CA GLU A 114 -7.16 13.47 2.29
C GLU A 114 -6.58 13.67 3.69
N LEU A 115 -7.06 12.92 4.69
CA LEU A 115 -6.52 12.92 6.05
C LEU A 115 -5.05 12.53 6.07
N SER A 116 -4.64 11.55 5.27
CA SER A 116 -3.25 11.12 5.23
C SER A 116 -2.33 12.21 4.68
N ASN A 117 -2.81 13.11 3.82
CA ASN A 117 -1.98 14.21 3.29
C ASN A 117 -1.73 15.32 4.32
N THR A 118 -2.61 15.48 5.32
CA THR A 118 -2.47 16.50 6.37
C THR A 118 -1.84 15.94 7.65
N PHE A 119 -1.74 14.61 7.75
CA PHE A 119 -1.13 13.93 8.89
C PHE A 119 0.38 14.18 8.96
N SER A 120 0.86 14.48 10.16
CA SER A 120 2.29 14.60 10.48
C SER A 120 2.57 13.85 11.77
N GLN A 121 3.52 12.91 11.73
CA GLN A 121 3.93 12.12 12.89
C GLN A 121 4.45 12.97 14.05
N GLU A 122 5.01 14.16 13.76
CA GLU A 122 5.52 15.07 14.80
C GLU A 122 4.40 15.76 15.59
N LYS A 123 3.21 15.89 14.99
CA LYS A 123 2.09 16.68 15.53
C LYS A 123 0.96 15.82 16.11
N SER A 124 0.94 14.52 15.82
CA SER A 124 -0.11 13.60 16.26
C SER A 124 0.42 12.54 17.23
N THR A 125 -0.18 12.44 18.41
CA THR A 125 0.14 11.40 19.41
C THR A 125 -0.64 10.10 19.20
N LEU A 126 -1.69 10.14 18.37
CA LEU A 126 -2.53 8.98 18.05
C LEU A 126 -2.10 8.33 16.72
N PRO A 127 -2.19 6.99 16.60
CA PRO A 127 -1.89 6.29 15.36
C PRO A 127 -2.89 6.65 14.26
N PHE A 128 -2.44 6.64 13.01
CA PHE A 128 -3.31 6.92 11.87
C PHE A 128 -4.39 5.83 11.73
N PRO A 129 -5.68 6.18 11.63
CA PRO A 129 -6.74 5.19 11.57
C PRO A 129 -6.75 4.51 10.20
N THR A 130 -6.40 3.22 10.16
CA THR A 130 -6.26 2.42 8.92
C THR A 130 -7.59 1.78 8.51
N VAL A 131 -7.90 1.73 7.21
CA VAL A 131 -9.04 0.96 6.67
C VAL A 131 -8.66 -0.51 6.59
N THR A 132 -9.52 -1.43 7.03
CA THR A 132 -9.27 -2.89 7.02
C THR A 132 -10.35 -3.65 6.28
#